data_AF-A0A8J6D6S3-F1
#
_entry.id   AF-A0A8J6D6S3-F1
#
_cell.length_a   1.000
_cell.length_b   1.000
_cell.length_c   1.000
_cell.angle_alpha   90.00
_cell.angle_beta   90.00
_cell.angle_gamma   90.00
#
_symmetry.space_group_name_H-M   'P 1'
#
loop_
_entity.id
_entity.type
_entity.pdbx_description
1 polymer ?
#
loop_
_entity_poly.entity_id
_entity_poly.type
_entity_poly.pdbx_seq_one_letter_code
_entity_poly.pdbx_strand_id
1 'polypeptide(L)'
;MASSSFSPAAPPVFNGEGYHIWVVKMRTYLQAFDLWEVVNSDVEPEPLRANPTVAQMKQYSEEKSKKHKAMSCIQNCVSDVIFTRIMACETPKQA
;
A
#
# COMPACT_ATOMS: atom_id res chain seq x y z
N MET A 1 22.64 6.46 -20.16
CA MET A 1 22.30 5.14 -19.61
C MET A 1 20.81 5.18 -19.27
N ALA A 2 19.98 4.37 -19.95
CA ALA A 2 18.57 4.27 -19.60
C ALA A 2 18.48 3.56 -18.25
N SER A 3 18.02 4.25 -17.21
CA SER A 3 17.63 3.59 -15.98
C SER A 3 16.48 2.66 -16.35
N SER A 4 16.68 1.36 -16.25
CA SER A 4 15.57 0.41 -16.24
C SER A 4 14.69 0.80 -15.06
N SER A 5 13.60 1.50 -15.32
CA SER A 5 12.58 1.80 -14.33
C SER A 5 12.09 0.45 -13.80
N PHE A 6 12.32 0.19 -12.52
CA PHE A 6 11.74 -0.95 -11.85
C PHE A 6 10.21 -0.80 -11.98
N SER A 7 9.61 -1.58 -12.88
CA SER A 7 8.17 -1.71 -12.93
C SER A 7 7.75 -2.54 -11.72
N PRO A 8 6.90 -2.00 -10.84
CA PRO A 8 6.34 -2.78 -9.75
C PRO A 8 5.76 -4.08 -10.29
N ALA A 9 6.17 -5.23 -9.74
CA ALA A 9 5.39 -6.45 -9.91
C ALA A 9 3.96 -6.18 -9.39
N ALA A 10 2.96 -6.90 -9.88
CA ALA A 10 1.64 -6.81 -9.27
C ALA A 10 1.72 -7.21 -7.78
N PRO A 11 0.91 -6.60 -6.90
CA PRO A 11 0.86 -7.03 -5.50
C PRO A 11 0.45 -8.52 -5.43
N PRO A 12 0.98 -9.28 -4.46
CA PRO A 12 0.56 -10.66 -4.28
C PRO A 12 -0.92 -10.69 -3.87
N VAL A 13 -1.72 -11.50 -4.56
CA VAL A 13 -3.16 -11.65 -4.31
C VAL A 13 -3.39 -12.88 -3.43
N PHE A 14 -4.12 -12.70 -2.34
CA PHE A 14 -4.58 -13.77 -1.48
C PHE A 14 -5.90 -14.32 -2.00
N ASN A 15 -5.94 -15.62 -2.26
CA ASN A 15 -7.12 -16.32 -2.78
C ASN A 15 -7.79 -17.24 -1.74
N GLY A 16 -7.31 -17.23 -0.49
CA GLY A 16 -7.77 -18.12 0.58
C GLY A 16 -6.79 -19.25 0.92
N GLU A 17 -5.77 -19.47 0.10
CA GLU A 17 -4.76 -20.53 0.29
C GLU A 17 -3.36 -19.95 0.52
N GLY A 18 -2.48 -20.75 1.14
CA GLY A 18 -1.06 -20.40 1.25
C GLY A 18 -0.78 -19.13 2.06
N TYR A 19 -1.61 -18.82 3.05
CA TYR A 19 -1.53 -17.58 3.85
C TYR A 19 -0.12 -17.24 4.34
N HIS A 20 0.63 -18.24 4.83
CA HIS A 20 2.00 -18.06 5.31
C HIS A 20 2.97 -17.58 4.22
N ILE A 21 2.82 -18.07 2.97
CA ILE A 21 3.61 -17.60 1.82
C ILE A 21 3.16 -16.19 1.43
N TRP A 22 1.85 -15.97 1.38
CA TRP A 22 1.29 -14.69 0.99
C TRP A 22 1.70 -13.57 1.95
N VAL A 23 1.66 -13.79 3.27
CA VAL A 23 2.07 -12.80 4.28
C VAL A 23 3.52 -12.36 4.09
N VAL A 24 4.42 -13.31 3.82
CA VAL A 24 5.85 -13.00 3.59
C VAL A 24 6.00 -12.17 2.32
N LYS A 25 5.36 -12.57 1.21
CA LYS A 25 5.41 -11.85 -0.06
C LYS A 25 4.81 -10.44 0.07
N MET A 26 3.67 -10.30 0.73
CA MET A 26 2.97 -9.03 0.90
C MET A 26 3.77 -8.07 1.78
N ARG A 27 4.40 -8.57 2.85
CA ARG A 27 5.30 -7.76 3.67
C ARG A 27 6.48 -7.25 2.86
N THR A 28 7.16 -8.12 2.13
CA THR A 28 8.30 -7.72 1.28
C THR A 28 7.87 -6.72 0.20
N TYR A 29 6.70 -6.91 -0.40
CA TYR A 29 6.11 -5.98 -1.36
C TYR A 29 5.93 -4.59 -0.74
N LEU A 30 5.23 -4.49 0.40
CA LEU A 30 4.98 -3.21 1.07
C LEU A 30 6.29 -2.51 1.48
N GLN A 31 7.31 -3.26 1.92
CA GLN A 31 8.61 -2.69 2.25
C GLN A 31 9.33 -2.14 1.02
N ALA A 32 9.25 -2.81 -0.13
CA ALA A 32 9.88 -2.34 -1.38
C ALA A 32 9.27 -1.02 -1.92
N PHE A 33 8.06 -0.67 -1.50
CA PHE A 33 7.35 0.56 -1.92
C PHE A 33 7.25 1.62 -0.81
N ASP A 34 7.98 1.46 0.30
CA ASP A 34 7.87 2.32 1.48
C ASP A 34 6.43 2.44 2.02
N LEU A 35 5.62 1.40 1.83
CA LEU A 35 4.22 1.36 2.25
C LEU A 35 4.03 0.63 3.58
N TRP A 36 5.02 -0.16 4.03
CA TRP A 36 4.90 -0.94 5.27
C TRP A 36 4.57 -0.06 6.47
N GLU A 37 5.31 1.03 6.69
CA GLU A 37 5.04 1.96 7.79
C GLU A 37 3.71 2.70 7.59
N VAL A 38 3.36 3.05 6.34
CA VAL A 38 2.10 3.73 6.01
C VAL A 38 0.87 2.86 6.31
N VAL A 39 0.99 1.54 6.16
CA VAL A 39 -0.09 0.60 6.51
C VAL A 39 -0.19 0.38 8.03
N ASN A 40 0.92 0.49 8.76
CA ASN A 40 0.96 0.26 10.21
C ASN A 40 0.79 1.53 11.05
N SER A 41 0.79 2.71 10.43
CA SER A 41 0.79 4.01 11.09
C SER A 41 -0.20 4.96 10.44
N ASP A 42 -0.97 5.67 11.26
CA ASP A 42 -1.87 6.74 10.82
C ASP A 42 -1.19 8.11 10.81
N VAL A 43 0.15 8.16 10.75
CA VAL A 43 0.90 9.41 10.75
C VAL A 43 0.75 10.11 9.40
N GLU A 44 0.13 11.28 9.41
CA GLU A 44 0.08 12.17 8.26
C GLU A 44 1.45 12.82 8.02
N PRO A 45 1.81 13.10 6.74
CA PRO A 45 3.04 13.81 6.41
C PRO A 45 3.07 15.18 7.11
N GLU A 46 4.23 15.58 7.63
CA GLU A 46 4.39 16.90 8.22
C GLU A 46 4.03 18.01 7.20
N PRO A 47 3.31 19.06 7.63
CA PRO A 47 3.01 20.18 6.76
C PRO A 47 4.27 20.83 6.19
N LEU A 48 4.19 21.28 4.93
CA LEU A 48 5.26 22.07 4.33
C LEU A 48 5.49 23.37 5.11
N ARG A 49 6.75 23.78 5.23
CA ARG A 49 7.13 25.08 5.79
C ARG A 49 6.69 26.22 4.87
N ALA A 50 6.71 27.46 5.38
CA ALA A 50 6.24 28.63 4.63
C ALA A 50 6.96 28.89 3.28
N ASN A 51 8.22 28.46 3.14
CA ASN A 51 9.01 28.60 1.91
C ASN A 51 9.68 27.26 1.55
N PRO A 52 8.92 26.28 1.02
CA PRO A 52 9.47 24.98 0.69
C PRO A 52 10.25 25.05 -0.61
N THR A 53 11.32 24.26 -0.72
CA THR A 53 12.00 24.05 -2.01
C THR A 53 11.15 23.16 -2.93
N VAL A 54 11.39 23.21 -4.25
CA VAL A 54 10.74 22.31 -5.21
C VAL A 54 10.93 20.83 -4.82
N ALA A 55 12.11 20.47 -4.30
CA ALA A 55 12.39 19.13 -3.81
C ALA A 55 11.50 18.75 -2.60
N GLN A 56 11.30 19.68 -1.65
CA GLN A 56 10.41 19.46 -0.50
C GLN A 56 8.95 19.32 -0.92
N MET A 57 8.49 20.14 -1.86
CA MET A 57 7.13 20.03 -2.41
C MET A 57 6.90 18.68 -3.10
N LYS A 58 7.89 18.22 -3.88
CA LYS A 58 7.85 16.92 -4.54
C LYS A 58 7.79 15.79 -3.51
N GLN A 59 8.67 15.79 -2.51
CA GLN A 59 8.68 14.80 -1.44
C GLN A 59 7.33 14.75 -0.71
N TYR A 60 6.79 15.90 -0.31
CA TYR A 60 5.50 15.97 0.38
C TYR A 60 4.35 15.38 -0.46
N SER A 61 4.34 15.66 -1.77
CA SER A 61 3.38 15.06 -2.70
C SER A 61 3.54 13.53 -2.79
N GLU A 62 4.78 13.05 -2.85
CA GLU A 62 5.09 11.62 -2.88
C GLU A 62 4.64 10.92 -1.60
N GLU A 63 4.94 11.47 -0.42
CA GLU A 63 4.48 10.94 0.88
C GLU A 63 2.95 10.91 0.96
N LYS A 64 2.27 11.99 0.58
CA LYS A 64 0.80 12.02 0.54
C LYS A 64 0.21 10.99 -0.43
N SER A 65 0.92 10.71 -1.53
CA SER A 65 0.51 9.67 -2.48
C SER A 65 0.63 8.25 -1.91
N LYS A 66 1.57 8.00 -0.97
CA LYS A 66 1.77 6.67 -0.38
C LYS A 66 0.54 6.17 0.35
N LYS A 67 -0.23 7.03 1.03
CA LYS A 67 -1.50 6.65 1.67
C LYS A 67 -2.49 6.04 0.68
N HIS A 68 -2.68 6.69 -0.46
CA HIS A 68 -3.57 6.21 -1.52
C HIS A 68 -3.04 4.92 -2.17
N LYS A 69 -1.72 4.82 -2.35
CA LYS A 69 -1.07 3.60 -2.87
C LYS A 69 -1.21 2.43 -1.89
N ALA A 70 -1.04 2.67 -0.59
CA ALA A 70 -1.23 1.68 0.46
C ALA A 70 -2.68 1.17 0.47
N MET A 71 -3.66 2.08 0.43
CA MET A 71 -5.08 1.70 0.33
C MET A 71 -5.37 0.85 -0.91
N SER A 72 -4.89 1.29 -2.08
CA SER A 72 -5.02 0.52 -3.31
C SER A 72 -4.36 -0.87 -3.19
N CYS A 73 -3.19 -0.95 -2.55
CA CYS A 73 -2.50 -2.21 -2.31
C CYS A 73 -3.30 -3.15 -1.41
N ILE A 74 -3.88 -2.66 -0.31
CA ILE A 74 -4.74 -3.44 0.60
C ILE A 74 -5.99 -3.96 -0.12
N GLN A 75 -6.62 -3.14 -0.96
CA GLN A 75 -7.82 -3.54 -1.70
C GLN A 75 -7.50 -4.60 -2.76
N ASN A 76 -6.35 -4.48 -3.44
CA ASN A 76 -5.94 -5.39 -4.52
C ASN A 76 -5.17 -6.63 -4.02
N CYS A 77 -4.87 -6.74 -2.72
CA CYS A 77 -4.09 -7.87 -2.20
C CYS A 77 -4.95 -9.09 -1.85
N VAL A 78 -6.26 -9.02 -2.05
CA VAL A 78 -7.21 -10.12 -1.91
C VAL A 78 -7.94 -10.35 -3.23
N SER A 79 -8.39 -11.58 -3.49
CA SER A 79 -9.18 -11.88 -4.68
C SER A 79 -10.55 -11.17 -4.64
N ASP A 80 -11.14 -10.90 -5.81
CA ASP A 80 -12.48 -10.28 -5.91
C ASP A 80 -13.55 -11.05 -5.14
N VAL A 81 -13.41 -12.38 -5.05
CA VAL A 81 -14.31 -13.23 -4.27
C VAL A 81 -14.20 -12.92 -2.78
N ILE A 82 -12.99 -12.79 -2.25
CA ILE A 82 -12.75 -12.42 -0.84
C ILE A 82 -13.17 -10.96 -0.60
N PHE A 83 -12.81 -10.05 -1.51
CA PHE A 83 -13.16 -8.65 -1.41
C PHE A 83 -14.69 -8.45 -1.35
N THR A 84 -15.43 -9.12 -2.23
CA THR A 84 -16.89 -9.09 -2.26
C THR A 84 -17.51 -9.63 -0.97
N ARG A 85 -16.93 -10.69 -0.40
CA ARG A 85 -17.36 -11.21 0.91
C ARG A 85 -17.14 -10.19 2.03
N ILE A 86 -15.98 -9.54 2.07
CA ILE A 86 -15.68 -8.48 3.04
C ILE A 86 -16.68 -7.32 2.91
N MET A 87 -16.97 -6.87 1.67
CA MET A 87 -17.95 -5.80 1.43
C MET A 87 -19.36 -6.14 1.93
N ALA A 88 -19.74 -7.42 1.91
CA ALA A 88 -21.03 -7.87 2.40
C ALA A 88 -21.09 -8.04 3.93
N CYS A 89 -19.96 -7.92 4.63
CA CYS A 89 -19.91 -8.01 6.09
C CYS A 89 -20.23 -6.67 6.73
N GLU A 90 -21.16 -6.65 7.69
CA GLU A 90 -21.47 -5.47 8.50
C GLU A 90 -20.58 -5.40 9.75
N THR A 91 -20.05 -6.55 10.18
CA THR A 91 -19.19 -6.67 11.35
C THR A 91 -17.95 -7.52 11.06
N PRO A 92 -16.82 -7.30 11.74
CA PRO A 92 -15.61 -8.10 11.55
C PRO A 92 -15.79 -9.60 11.82
N LYS A 93 -16.79 -9.99 12.63
CA LYS A 93 -17.07 -11.41 12.96
C LYS A 93 -17.70 -12.18 11.80
N GLN A 94 -18.23 -11.49 10.79
CA GLN A 94 -18.86 -12.10 9.62
C GLN A 94 -17.86 -12.40 8.50
N ALA A 95 -16.65 -11.81 8.55
CA ALA A 95 -15.61 -11.94 7.55
C ALA A 95 -14.75 -13.19 7.72
#